data_AF-A0A951LWU2-F1
#
_entry.id   AF-A0A951LWU2-F1
#
_cell.length_a   1.000
_cell.length_b   1.000
_cell.length_c   1.000
_cell.angle_alpha   90.00
_cell.angle_beta   90.00
_cell.angle_gamma   90.00
#
_symmetry.space_group_name_H-M   'P 1'
#
loop_
_entity.id
_entity.type
_entity.pdbx_description
1 polymer ?
#
loop_
_entity_poly.entity_id
_entity_poly.type
_entity_poly.pdbx_seq_one_letter_code
_entity_poly.pdbx_strand_id
1 'polypeptide(L)'
;MQETGVRNGTHGADKFGLQGLAAVHWNLAAPALYEHAVAAKEGHIVAGGAFCAETGHHTGRSPKDKHTVVDDLTRDSVWWDGNRKLSQEQFKALHEDFLAHAKGKTLFAQDLYGGADPKYRIKVRVFTEYAWHSLFIRTLLIRPEVKELASFVPELTIIDLPSFKPDAKRHGGREGSDTMVAIDFTRKIVLICGSSYAGEMKKSVFTTLNFYLPAQNVVPMHCSANVSNDGKESALFFGLSGTGKTTLSQDPNRTLIGDDETGWGPDGIFNFEGGCYAKTVNLSRDNEPEIWDATNRFGAVLENVEFDPETRIPNYDSDKKTENTRSAYPLDFIPNASRSG
;
A
#
# COMPACT_ATOMS: atom_id res chain seq x y z
N MET A 1 -27.47 -0.98 1.32
CA MET A 1 -26.05 -0.81 1.62
C MET A 1 -25.92 0.31 2.64
N GLN A 2 -25.37 0.03 3.81
CA GLN A 2 -25.04 1.09 4.78
C GLN A 2 -23.75 1.80 4.33
N GLU A 3 -23.68 3.11 4.54
CA GLU A 3 -22.45 3.86 4.26
C GLU A 3 -22.10 4.75 5.45
N THR A 4 -20.80 4.81 5.78
CA THR A 4 -20.28 5.76 6.78
C THR A 4 -19.02 6.45 6.26
N GLY A 5 -18.72 7.62 6.82
CA GLY A 5 -17.54 8.40 6.46
C GLY A 5 -17.74 9.35 5.27
N VAL A 6 -16.68 10.09 4.93
CA VAL A 6 -16.74 11.17 3.92
C VAL A 6 -16.28 10.64 2.58
N ARG A 7 -17.03 10.93 1.51
CA ARG A 7 -16.64 10.62 0.12
C ARG A 7 -17.29 11.58 -0.86
N ASN A 8 -16.90 11.49 -2.12
CA ASN A 8 -17.62 12.12 -3.21
C ASN A 8 -19.00 11.47 -3.41
N GLY A 9 -20.07 12.25 -3.22
CA GLY A 9 -21.47 11.82 -3.35
C GLY A 9 -21.82 11.20 -4.71
N THR A 10 -21.14 11.63 -5.77
CA THR A 10 -21.41 11.22 -7.17
C THR A 10 -20.56 10.05 -7.66
N HIS A 11 -19.52 9.68 -6.90
CA HIS A 11 -18.57 8.61 -7.23
C HIS A 11 -18.58 7.57 -6.11
N GLY A 12 -19.69 6.85 -5.97
CA GLY A 12 -19.84 5.75 -5.01
C GLY A 12 -19.21 4.44 -5.50
N ALA A 13 -19.36 3.38 -4.71
CA ALA A 13 -18.88 2.03 -5.05
C ALA A 13 -19.58 1.47 -6.32
N ASP A 14 -20.81 1.89 -6.58
CA ASP A 14 -21.60 1.53 -7.77
C ASP A 14 -20.89 1.88 -9.09
N LYS A 15 -20.11 2.98 -9.11
CA LYS A 15 -19.33 3.40 -10.30
C LYS A 15 -18.20 2.44 -10.66
N PHE A 16 -17.84 1.56 -9.73
CA PHE A 16 -16.83 0.51 -9.91
C PHE A 16 -17.47 -0.87 -10.04
N GLY A 17 -18.80 -0.94 -10.24
CA GLY A 17 -19.55 -2.19 -10.37
C GLY A 17 -19.80 -2.92 -9.05
N LEU A 18 -19.34 -2.38 -7.91
CA LEU A 18 -19.56 -2.96 -6.59
C LEU A 18 -20.99 -2.67 -6.13
N GLN A 19 -21.87 -3.64 -6.34
CA GLN A 19 -23.30 -3.56 -6.03
C GLN A 19 -23.71 -4.63 -5.02
N GLY A 20 -24.77 -4.36 -4.26
CA GLY A 20 -25.30 -5.32 -3.30
C GLY A 20 -24.39 -5.57 -2.09
N LEU A 21 -23.50 -4.64 -1.75
CA LEU A 21 -22.68 -4.70 -0.54
C LEU A 21 -23.56 -4.52 0.71
N ALA A 22 -23.16 -5.16 1.82
CA ALA A 22 -23.78 -4.91 3.12
C ALA A 22 -23.49 -3.48 3.59
N ALA A 23 -22.21 -3.08 3.56
CA ALA A 23 -21.78 -1.74 3.91
C ALA A 23 -20.52 -1.28 3.17
N VAL A 24 -20.30 0.04 3.10
CA VAL A 24 -19.02 0.65 2.73
C VAL A 24 -18.63 1.72 3.73
N HIS A 25 -17.42 1.59 4.29
CA HIS A 25 -16.84 2.54 5.22
C HIS A 25 -15.79 3.40 4.50
N TRP A 26 -16.10 4.67 4.28
CA TRP A 26 -15.31 5.59 3.47
C TRP A 26 -14.36 6.43 4.31
N ASN A 27 -13.09 6.45 3.93
CA ASN A 27 -12.06 7.36 4.44
C ASN A 27 -12.01 7.40 5.97
N LEU A 28 -12.26 6.27 6.63
CA LEU A 28 -12.19 6.16 8.07
C LEU A 28 -10.76 6.48 8.55
N ALA A 29 -10.66 7.19 9.66
CA ALA A 29 -9.40 7.47 10.33
C ALA A 29 -8.91 6.27 11.14
N ALA A 30 -7.64 6.31 11.57
CA ALA A 30 -7.00 5.22 12.30
C ALA A 30 -7.82 4.70 13.51
N PRO A 31 -8.39 5.55 14.39
CA PRO A 31 -9.19 5.04 15.53
C PRO A 31 -10.35 4.14 15.12
N ALA A 32 -11.16 4.57 14.15
CA ALA A 32 -12.29 3.77 13.68
C ALA A 32 -11.83 2.49 12.97
N LEU A 33 -10.74 2.56 12.20
CA LEU A 33 -10.17 1.37 11.56
C LEU A 33 -9.62 0.35 12.58
N TYR A 34 -9.02 0.82 13.68
CA TYR A 34 -8.61 -0.04 14.80
C TYR A 34 -9.84 -0.73 15.42
N GLU A 35 -10.90 0.02 15.72
CA GLU A 35 -12.13 -0.52 16.29
C GLU A 35 -12.74 -1.62 15.40
N HIS A 36 -12.86 -1.35 14.10
CA HIS A 36 -13.34 -2.33 13.13
C HIS A 36 -12.44 -3.56 13.04
N ALA A 37 -11.12 -3.38 12.94
CA ALA A 37 -10.17 -4.47 12.82
C ALA A 37 -10.14 -5.37 14.06
N VAL A 38 -10.18 -4.77 15.27
CA VAL A 38 -10.27 -5.50 16.54
C VAL A 38 -11.60 -6.25 16.65
N ALA A 39 -12.72 -5.61 16.33
CA ALA A 39 -14.04 -6.24 16.37
C ALA A 39 -14.16 -7.42 15.39
N ALA A 40 -13.53 -7.30 14.22
CA ALA A 40 -13.45 -8.35 13.21
C ALA A 40 -12.39 -9.43 13.50
N LYS A 41 -11.62 -9.29 14.59
CA LYS A 41 -10.51 -10.20 14.97
C LYS A 41 -9.44 -10.31 13.88
N GLU A 42 -9.15 -9.21 13.21
CA GLU A 42 -8.13 -9.14 12.15
C GLU A 42 -6.69 -9.01 12.68
N GLY A 43 -6.53 -8.78 13.99
CA GLY A 43 -5.23 -8.59 14.62
C GLY A 43 -5.37 -8.14 16.08
N HIS A 44 -4.27 -7.62 16.63
CA HIS A 44 -4.19 -7.23 18.04
C HIS A 44 -3.53 -5.86 18.21
N ILE A 45 -4.02 -5.09 19.18
CA ILE A 45 -3.27 -3.92 19.67
C ILE A 45 -2.16 -4.45 20.57
N VAL A 46 -0.91 -4.06 20.28
CA VAL A 46 0.28 -4.42 21.06
C VAL A 46 0.66 -3.31 22.04
N ALA A 47 1.58 -3.61 22.96
CA ALA A 47 2.15 -2.61 23.87
C ALA A 47 2.71 -1.42 23.07
N GLY A 48 2.47 -0.19 23.55
CA GLY A 48 2.74 1.05 22.81
C GLY A 48 1.58 1.51 21.91
N GLY A 49 0.68 0.61 21.53
CA GLY A 49 -0.59 0.93 20.87
C GLY A 49 -0.61 0.72 19.35
N ALA A 50 0.44 0.15 18.75
CA ALA A 50 0.42 -0.26 17.34
C ALA A 50 -0.55 -1.42 17.10
N PHE A 51 -1.06 -1.55 15.86
CA PHE A 51 -1.90 -2.68 15.45
C PHE A 51 -1.04 -3.76 14.79
N CYS A 52 -0.99 -4.96 15.35
CA CYS A 52 -0.26 -6.09 14.80
C CYS A 52 -1.19 -7.06 14.09
N ALA A 53 -0.94 -7.30 12.80
CA ALA A 53 -1.66 -8.25 11.95
C ALA A 53 -0.74 -9.39 11.49
N GLU A 54 -1.35 -10.51 11.11
CA GLU A 54 -0.66 -11.64 10.50
C GLU A 54 -1.16 -11.86 9.08
N THR A 55 -0.25 -12.16 8.17
CA THR A 55 -0.55 -12.29 6.73
C THR A 55 -0.59 -13.74 6.25
N GLY A 56 -0.45 -14.69 7.19
CA GLY A 56 -0.48 -16.13 6.93
C GLY A 56 0.71 -16.61 6.12
N HIS A 57 0.47 -17.43 5.10
CA HIS A 57 1.53 -18.04 4.29
C HIS A 57 2.32 -17.00 3.47
N HIS A 58 1.68 -15.90 3.06
CA HIS A 58 2.30 -14.84 2.28
C HIS A 58 2.85 -13.77 3.21
N THR A 59 4.11 -13.90 3.63
CA THR A 59 4.81 -12.91 4.47
C THR A 59 5.64 -11.91 3.65
N GLY A 60 5.42 -11.88 2.33
CA GLY A 60 6.13 -11.04 1.38
C GLY A 60 5.41 -11.04 0.04
N ARG A 61 6.01 -10.37 -0.94
CA ARG A 61 5.44 -10.29 -2.30
C ARG A 61 5.36 -11.65 -2.97
N SER A 62 4.42 -11.76 -3.91
CA SER A 62 4.29 -12.90 -4.82
C SER A 62 4.58 -12.50 -6.28
N PRO A 63 5.84 -12.22 -6.68
CA PRO A 63 6.16 -11.72 -8.03
C PRO A 63 5.71 -12.64 -9.17
N LYS A 64 5.66 -13.95 -8.93
CA LYS A 64 5.20 -14.95 -9.91
C LYS A 64 3.68 -14.95 -10.11
N ASP A 65 2.95 -14.24 -9.27
CA ASP A 65 1.49 -14.17 -9.27
C ASP A 65 0.98 -12.78 -9.71
N LYS A 66 1.89 -11.89 -10.10
CA LYS A 66 1.60 -10.59 -10.70
C LYS A 66 1.46 -10.70 -12.22
N HIS A 67 0.34 -10.23 -12.75
CA HIS A 67 -0.03 -10.32 -14.15
C HIS A 67 -0.50 -8.95 -14.68
N THR A 68 -0.14 -8.65 -15.92
CA THR A 68 -0.47 -7.39 -16.61
C THR A 68 -1.28 -7.69 -17.86
N VAL A 69 -2.40 -6.99 -18.03
CA VAL A 69 -3.26 -7.11 -19.21
C VAL A 69 -2.48 -6.75 -20.47
N VAL A 70 -2.60 -7.60 -21.50
CA VAL A 70 -2.09 -7.34 -22.85
C VAL A 70 -3.19 -6.68 -23.68
N ASP A 71 -3.01 -5.41 -24.00
CA ASP A 71 -3.88 -4.62 -24.87
C ASP A 71 -3.02 -3.69 -25.74
N ASP A 72 -3.64 -2.78 -26.49
CA ASP A 72 -2.91 -1.89 -27.40
C ASP A 72 -2.00 -0.88 -26.66
N LEU A 73 -2.30 -0.54 -25.40
CA LEU A 73 -1.46 0.33 -24.59
C LEU A 73 -0.21 -0.41 -24.10
N THR A 74 -0.34 -1.69 -23.72
CA THR A 74 0.72 -2.43 -23.03
C THR A 74 1.56 -3.32 -23.94
N ARG A 75 1.03 -3.76 -25.09
CA ARG A 75 1.64 -4.76 -25.98
C ARG A 75 3.11 -4.47 -26.28
N ASP A 76 3.43 -3.21 -26.59
CA ASP A 76 4.76 -2.78 -27.01
C ASP A 76 5.46 -1.88 -25.98
N SER A 77 4.80 -1.53 -24.88
CA SER A 77 5.35 -0.64 -23.82
C SER A 77 5.79 -1.40 -22.56
N VAL A 78 5.27 -2.62 -22.34
CA VAL A 78 5.64 -3.46 -21.20
C VAL A 78 6.79 -4.40 -21.57
N TRP A 79 7.80 -4.47 -20.70
CA TRP A 79 8.85 -5.48 -20.79
C TRP A 79 8.33 -6.85 -20.32
N TRP A 80 8.03 -7.73 -21.27
CA TRP A 80 7.36 -9.01 -21.00
C TRP A 80 8.26 -10.11 -20.42
N ASP A 81 9.60 -10.00 -20.46
CA ASP A 81 10.45 -11.03 -19.84
C ASP A 81 10.38 -10.98 -18.30
N GLY A 82 10.07 -9.79 -17.75
CA GLY A 82 9.89 -9.57 -16.32
C GLY A 82 8.44 -9.50 -15.85
N ASN A 83 7.46 -9.52 -16.76
CA ASN A 83 6.04 -9.34 -16.46
C ASN A 83 5.18 -10.43 -17.10
N ARG A 84 4.25 -10.99 -16.35
CA ARG A 84 3.36 -12.04 -16.87
C ARG A 84 2.19 -11.44 -17.62
N LYS A 85 1.86 -12.04 -18.76
CA LYS A 85 0.73 -11.63 -19.61
C LYS A 85 -0.59 -12.11 -19.02
N LEU A 86 -1.62 -11.30 -19.18
CA LEU A 86 -3.02 -11.61 -18.90
C LEU A 86 -3.87 -11.17 -20.09
N SER A 87 -4.84 -11.98 -20.53
CA SER A 87 -5.75 -11.55 -21.60
C SER A 87 -6.81 -10.57 -21.06
N GLN A 88 -7.38 -9.74 -21.94
CA GLN A 88 -8.47 -8.83 -21.58
C GLN A 88 -9.71 -9.60 -21.08
N GLU A 89 -9.99 -10.76 -21.68
CA GLU A 89 -11.09 -11.66 -21.32
C GLU A 89 -10.86 -12.29 -19.94
N GLN A 90 -9.64 -12.73 -19.65
CA GLN A 90 -9.27 -13.30 -18.35
C GLN A 90 -9.39 -12.25 -17.24
N PHE A 91 -8.89 -11.03 -17.47
CA PHE A 91 -9.08 -9.93 -16.52
C PHE A 91 -10.56 -9.59 -16.34
N LYS A 92 -11.33 -9.53 -17.43
CA LYS A 92 -12.78 -9.28 -17.36
C LYS A 92 -13.48 -10.35 -16.53
N ALA A 93 -13.19 -11.63 -16.75
CA ALA A 93 -13.75 -12.74 -15.99
C ALA A 93 -13.37 -12.65 -14.50
N LEU A 94 -12.12 -12.34 -14.18
CA LEU A 94 -11.68 -12.10 -12.81
C LEU A 94 -12.43 -10.94 -12.17
N HIS A 95 -12.54 -9.82 -12.87
CA HIS A 95 -13.22 -8.63 -12.38
C HIS A 95 -14.70 -8.91 -12.09
N GLU A 96 -15.42 -9.56 -13.01
CA GLU A 96 -16.81 -9.97 -12.81
C GLU A 96 -16.98 -10.87 -11.58
N ASP A 97 -16.06 -11.82 -11.37
CA ASP A 97 -16.10 -12.72 -10.22
C ASP A 97 -15.73 -12.00 -8.90
N PHE A 98 -14.84 -11.00 -8.93
CA PHE A 98 -14.58 -10.09 -7.79
C PHE A 98 -15.84 -9.33 -7.39
N LEU A 99 -16.55 -8.74 -8.36
CA LEU A 99 -17.79 -8.01 -8.10
C LEU A 99 -18.88 -8.93 -7.55
N ALA A 100 -18.94 -10.18 -8.02
CA ALA A 100 -19.84 -11.18 -7.47
C ALA A 100 -19.47 -11.58 -6.03
N HIS A 101 -18.18 -11.80 -5.75
CA HIS A 101 -17.67 -12.14 -4.41
C HIS A 101 -17.88 -11.01 -3.40
N ALA A 102 -17.85 -9.75 -3.85
CA ALA A 102 -18.08 -8.60 -2.99
C ALA A 102 -19.52 -8.49 -2.47
N LYS A 103 -20.51 -9.10 -3.15
CA LYS A 103 -21.93 -9.01 -2.75
C LYS A 103 -22.12 -9.49 -1.31
N GLY A 104 -22.87 -8.71 -0.54
CA GLY A 104 -23.15 -8.98 0.88
C GLY A 104 -21.96 -8.72 1.83
N LYS A 105 -20.77 -8.38 1.33
CA LYS A 105 -19.64 -8.01 2.19
C LYS A 105 -19.73 -6.56 2.66
N THR A 106 -19.06 -6.28 3.77
CA THR A 106 -18.67 -4.93 4.17
C THR A 106 -17.30 -4.65 3.58
N LEU A 107 -17.12 -3.50 2.92
CA LEU A 107 -15.83 -3.06 2.40
C LEU A 107 -15.41 -1.74 3.05
N PHE A 108 -14.11 -1.48 3.04
CA PHE A 108 -13.53 -0.19 3.42
C PHE A 108 -12.94 0.47 2.18
N ALA A 109 -13.11 1.77 2.05
CA ALA A 109 -12.62 2.55 0.92
C ALA A 109 -11.72 3.69 1.40
N GLN A 110 -10.54 3.86 0.80
CA GLN A 110 -9.66 5.01 1.04
C GLN A 110 -9.36 5.74 -0.27
N ASP A 111 -9.54 7.06 -0.25
CA ASP A 111 -9.18 8.02 -1.28
C ASP A 111 -7.86 8.68 -0.89
N LEU A 112 -6.82 8.41 -1.66
CA LEU A 112 -5.43 8.71 -1.34
C LEU A 112 -4.68 9.24 -2.57
N TYR A 113 -3.51 9.82 -2.38
CA TYR A 113 -2.61 10.20 -3.48
C TYR A 113 -1.36 9.30 -3.48
N GLY A 114 -0.94 8.88 -4.68
CA GLY A 114 0.43 8.43 -4.92
C GLY A 114 1.20 9.55 -5.61
N GLY A 115 2.29 10.03 -5.01
CA GLY A 115 3.02 11.21 -5.48
C GLY A 115 2.71 12.47 -4.68
N ALA A 116 3.75 13.10 -4.13
CA ALA A 116 3.66 14.36 -3.39
C ALA A 116 3.54 15.58 -4.30
N ASP A 117 4.18 15.57 -5.47
CA ASP A 117 4.05 16.66 -6.45
C ASP A 117 2.63 16.68 -7.07
N PRO A 118 1.83 17.74 -6.86
CA PRO A 118 0.48 17.84 -7.39
C PRO A 118 0.36 17.74 -8.91
N LYS A 119 1.44 18.03 -9.66
CA LYS A 119 1.49 17.92 -11.12
C LYS A 119 1.53 16.46 -11.58
N TYR A 120 2.14 15.59 -10.79
CA TYR A 120 2.42 14.20 -11.15
C TYR A 120 1.68 13.19 -10.27
N ARG A 121 1.03 13.62 -9.19
CA ARG A 121 0.29 12.74 -8.29
C ARG A 121 -0.87 12.05 -9.00
N ILE A 122 -1.11 10.79 -8.64
CA ILE A 122 -2.26 10.02 -9.08
C ILE A 122 -3.28 9.92 -7.95
N LYS A 123 -4.56 10.16 -8.26
CA LYS A 123 -5.67 9.88 -7.33
C LYS A 123 -5.94 8.39 -7.27
N VAL A 124 -5.72 7.78 -6.11
CA VAL A 124 -5.90 6.34 -5.87
C VAL A 124 -7.12 6.12 -5.00
N ARG A 125 -8.03 5.24 -5.43
CA ARG A 125 -9.08 4.66 -4.57
C ARG A 125 -8.77 3.21 -4.30
N VAL A 126 -8.75 2.82 -3.04
CA VAL A 126 -8.48 1.44 -2.62
C VAL A 126 -9.71 0.92 -1.88
N PHE A 127 -10.34 -0.10 -2.43
CA PHE A 127 -11.35 -0.91 -1.76
C PHE A 127 -10.66 -2.12 -1.12
N THR A 128 -10.91 -2.33 0.17
CA THR A 128 -10.31 -3.41 0.95
C THR A 128 -11.40 -4.20 1.65
N GLU A 129 -11.23 -5.52 1.70
CA GLU A 129 -12.07 -6.41 2.50
C GLU A 129 -11.84 -6.23 4.01
N TYR A 130 -10.58 -6.03 4.40
CA TYR A 130 -10.18 -5.94 5.81
C TYR A 130 -9.96 -4.49 6.26
N ALA A 131 -10.36 -4.19 7.49
CA ALA A 131 -10.17 -2.86 8.08
C ALA A 131 -8.67 -2.55 8.26
N TRP A 132 -7.87 -3.55 8.65
CA TRP A 132 -6.43 -3.34 8.84
C TRP A 132 -5.66 -3.11 7.52
N HIS A 133 -6.12 -3.67 6.39
CA HIS A 133 -5.60 -3.34 5.06
C HIS A 133 -5.92 -1.87 4.71
N SER A 134 -7.12 -1.40 5.03
CA SER A 134 -7.51 0.00 4.88
C SER A 134 -6.62 0.93 5.74
N LEU A 135 -6.32 0.52 6.97
CA LEU A 135 -5.41 1.23 7.88
C LEU A 135 -4.01 1.29 7.29
N PHE A 136 -3.48 0.16 6.84
CA PHE A 136 -2.16 0.05 6.22
C PHE A 136 -2.01 1.01 5.04
N ILE A 137 -2.92 0.95 4.06
CA ILE A 137 -2.76 1.74 2.84
C ILE A 137 -2.98 3.23 3.10
N ARG A 138 -3.88 3.58 4.03
CA ARG A 138 -4.05 4.95 4.53
C ARG A 138 -2.79 5.50 5.20
N THR A 139 -2.06 4.64 5.89
CA THR A 139 -0.80 4.98 6.55
C THR A 139 0.30 5.23 5.53
N LEU A 140 0.36 4.47 4.44
CA LEU A 140 1.44 4.55 3.45
C LEU A 140 1.25 5.56 2.34
N LEU A 141 0.03 5.81 1.87
CA LEU A 141 -0.19 6.81 0.82
C LEU A 141 -0.51 8.18 1.40
N ILE A 142 -0.41 9.20 0.56
CA ILE A 142 -0.62 10.58 0.97
C ILE A 142 -2.11 10.83 1.15
N ARG A 143 -2.48 11.34 2.33
CA ARG A 143 -3.87 11.59 2.71
C ARG A 143 -4.31 12.96 2.16
N PRO A 144 -5.42 13.04 1.39
CA PRO A 144 -6.01 14.31 1.01
C PRO A 144 -6.50 15.10 2.23
N GLU A 145 -6.64 16.41 2.06
CA GLU A 145 -7.42 17.17 3.02
C GLU A 145 -8.89 16.71 3.00
N VAL A 146 -9.55 16.72 4.16
CA VAL A 146 -10.94 16.26 4.29
C VAL A 146 -11.89 16.97 3.31
N LYS A 147 -11.65 18.26 3.03
CA LYS A 147 -12.45 19.05 2.09
C LYS A 147 -12.31 18.58 0.63
N GLU A 148 -11.17 18.00 0.25
CA GLU A 148 -10.93 17.51 -1.11
C GLU A 148 -11.75 16.23 -1.39
N LEU A 149 -12.05 15.44 -0.35
CA LEU A 149 -12.77 14.16 -0.46
C LEU A 149 -14.16 14.28 -1.10
N ALA A 150 -14.87 15.39 -0.86
CA ALA A 150 -16.20 15.62 -1.43
C ALA A 150 -16.20 15.69 -2.98
N SER A 151 -15.05 16.03 -3.57
CA SER A 151 -14.84 16.14 -5.02
C SER A 151 -13.85 15.12 -5.57
N PHE A 152 -13.41 14.15 -4.75
CA PHE A 152 -12.40 13.19 -5.15
C PHE A 152 -12.94 12.25 -6.25
N VAL A 153 -12.19 12.15 -7.34
CA VAL A 153 -12.48 11.26 -8.47
C VAL A 153 -11.19 10.46 -8.71
N PRO A 154 -11.19 9.14 -8.45
CA PRO A 154 -9.98 8.35 -8.60
C PRO A 154 -9.58 8.17 -10.06
N GLU A 155 -8.28 8.09 -10.29
CA GLU A 155 -7.69 7.71 -11.56
C GLU A 155 -7.27 6.25 -11.54
N LEU A 156 -6.73 5.76 -10.41
CA LEU A 156 -6.40 4.37 -10.16
C LEU A 156 -7.39 3.79 -9.17
N THR A 157 -7.93 2.61 -9.47
CA THR A 157 -8.75 1.85 -8.53
C THR A 157 -8.05 0.53 -8.20
N ILE A 158 -7.90 0.25 -6.90
CA ILE A 158 -7.43 -1.03 -6.40
C ILE A 158 -8.59 -1.70 -5.67
N ILE A 159 -8.87 -2.97 -5.98
CA ILE A 159 -9.82 -3.80 -5.25
C ILE A 159 -9.04 -4.97 -4.66
N ASP A 160 -8.93 -4.99 -3.34
CA ASP A 160 -8.19 -5.97 -2.56
C ASP A 160 -9.17 -6.84 -1.76
N LEU A 161 -9.31 -8.10 -2.19
CA LEU A 161 -10.19 -9.11 -1.59
C LEU A 161 -9.36 -10.38 -1.28
N PRO A 162 -8.57 -10.39 -0.20
CA PRO A 162 -7.71 -11.52 0.15
C PRO A 162 -8.45 -12.85 0.29
N SER A 163 -9.74 -12.83 0.67
CA SER A 163 -10.54 -14.05 0.79
C SER A 163 -10.96 -14.67 -0.54
N PHE A 164 -10.86 -13.93 -1.65
CA PHE A 164 -11.16 -14.45 -2.98
C PHE A 164 -10.07 -15.41 -3.42
N LYS A 165 -10.45 -16.57 -3.97
CA LYS A 165 -9.53 -17.55 -4.55
C LYS A 165 -9.70 -17.57 -6.06
N PRO A 166 -8.66 -17.23 -6.85
CA PRO A 166 -8.72 -17.24 -8.29
C PRO A 166 -8.73 -18.69 -8.83
N ASP A 167 -9.45 -18.90 -9.93
CA ASP A 167 -9.33 -20.08 -10.76
C ASP A 167 -8.26 -19.80 -11.82
N ALA A 168 -7.13 -20.50 -11.73
CA ALA A 168 -5.98 -20.29 -12.62
C ALA A 168 -6.35 -20.41 -14.11
N LYS A 169 -7.23 -21.35 -14.48
CA LYS A 169 -7.59 -21.57 -15.89
C LYS A 169 -8.52 -20.47 -16.41
N ARG A 170 -9.54 -20.11 -15.61
CA ARG A 170 -10.53 -19.09 -15.97
C ARG A 170 -9.95 -17.69 -15.92
N HIS A 171 -9.14 -17.39 -14.92
CA HIS A 171 -8.62 -16.05 -14.63
C HIS A 171 -7.21 -15.82 -15.15
N GLY A 172 -6.54 -16.83 -15.73
CA GLY A 172 -5.17 -16.70 -16.23
C GLY A 172 -4.09 -16.65 -15.14
N GLY A 173 -4.42 -17.16 -13.95
CA GLY A 173 -3.49 -17.28 -12.83
C GLY A 173 -2.50 -18.43 -12.99
N ARG A 174 -1.56 -18.53 -12.04
CA ARG A 174 -0.57 -19.61 -11.99
C ARG A 174 -1.21 -20.88 -11.42
N GLU A 175 -1.06 -22.01 -12.11
CA GLU A 175 -1.53 -23.30 -11.58
C GLU A 175 -0.92 -23.60 -10.20
N GLY A 176 -1.77 -24.05 -9.26
CA GLY A 176 -1.38 -24.34 -7.89
C GLY A 176 -1.18 -23.12 -6.98
N SER A 177 -1.39 -21.90 -7.50
CA SER A 177 -1.40 -20.67 -6.71
C SER A 177 -2.83 -20.24 -6.42
N ASP A 178 -3.08 -19.79 -5.20
CA ASP A 178 -4.33 -19.12 -4.81
C ASP A 178 -4.19 -17.61 -4.77
N THR A 179 -3.03 -17.04 -5.16
CA THR A 179 -2.76 -15.60 -5.20
C THR A 179 -2.82 -15.06 -6.61
N MET A 180 -3.35 -13.84 -6.78
CA MET A 180 -3.19 -13.08 -8.01
C MET A 180 -3.17 -11.58 -7.76
N VAL A 181 -2.25 -10.88 -8.44
CA VAL A 181 -2.24 -9.42 -8.57
C VAL A 181 -2.40 -9.11 -10.06
N ALA A 182 -3.59 -8.70 -10.49
CA ALA A 182 -3.89 -8.41 -11.88
C ALA A 182 -3.97 -6.91 -12.13
N ILE A 183 -3.24 -6.41 -13.13
CA ILE A 183 -3.13 -4.99 -13.44
C ILE A 183 -3.64 -4.73 -14.86
N ASP A 184 -4.61 -3.85 -14.99
CA ASP A 184 -5.06 -3.29 -16.25
C ASP A 184 -4.70 -1.79 -16.30
N PHE A 185 -3.68 -1.45 -17.08
CA PHE A 185 -3.26 -0.06 -17.22
C PHE A 185 -4.29 0.75 -18.00
N THR A 186 -4.88 0.25 -19.08
CA THR A 186 -5.86 1.01 -19.87
C THR A 186 -7.05 1.48 -19.05
N ARG A 187 -7.62 0.61 -18.21
CA ARG A 187 -8.71 0.94 -17.29
C ARG A 187 -8.25 1.49 -15.95
N LYS A 188 -6.94 1.45 -15.66
CA LYS A 188 -6.32 1.78 -14.37
C LYS A 188 -6.99 1.07 -13.20
N ILE A 189 -7.14 -0.25 -13.33
CA ILE A 189 -7.72 -1.13 -12.29
C ILE A 189 -6.67 -2.15 -11.87
N VAL A 190 -6.54 -2.36 -10.56
CA VAL A 190 -5.74 -3.43 -9.96
C VAL A 190 -6.64 -4.31 -9.11
N LEU A 191 -6.53 -5.63 -9.28
CA LEU A 191 -7.26 -6.63 -8.50
C LEU A 191 -6.26 -7.48 -7.73
N ILE A 192 -6.42 -7.58 -6.41
CA ILE A 192 -5.53 -8.33 -5.51
C ILE A 192 -6.38 -9.37 -4.75
N CYS A 193 -5.96 -10.63 -4.79
CA CYS A 193 -6.61 -11.73 -4.08
C CYS A 193 -5.62 -12.80 -3.62
N GLY A 194 -6.06 -13.63 -2.66
CA GLY A 194 -5.31 -14.78 -2.17
C GLY A 194 -4.11 -14.48 -1.28
N SER A 195 -3.72 -13.21 -1.16
CA SER A 195 -2.64 -12.76 -0.31
C SER A 195 -3.17 -11.74 0.69
N SER A 196 -2.79 -11.92 1.97
CA SER A 196 -2.99 -10.90 3.00
C SER A 196 -1.72 -10.05 3.22
N TYR A 197 -0.71 -10.18 2.36
CA TYR A 197 0.46 -9.31 2.42
C TYR A 197 0.11 -7.90 1.91
N ALA A 198 -0.01 -6.95 2.83
CA ALA A 198 -0.54 -5.62 2.52
C ALA A 198 0.35 -4.83 1.56
N GLY A 199 1.66 -5.16 1.50
CA GLY A 199 2.61 -4.58 0.58
C GLY A 199 2.29 -4.75 -0.91
N GLU A 200 1.38 -5.66 -1.30
CA GLU A 200 0.88 -5.74 -2.69
C GLU A 200 0.11 -4.48 -3.11
N MET A 201 -0.64 -3.84 -2.20
CA MET A 201 -1.34 -2.58 -2.49
C MET A 201 -0.35 -1.45 -2.75
N LYS A 202 0.64 -1.27 -1.85
CA LYS A 202 1.73 -0.28 -2.01
C LYS A 202 2.42 -0.44 -3.35
N LYS A 203 2.92 -1.64 -3.64
CA LYS A 203 3.70 -1.88 -4.86
C LYS A 203 2.87 -1.87 -6.14
N SER A 204 1.56 -2.04 -6.04
CA SER A 204 0.64 -1.81 -7.15
C SER A 204 0.60 -0.34 -7.55
N VAL A 205 0.49 0.59 -6.59
CA VAL A 205 0.59 2.04 -6.86
C VAL A 205 1.97 2.38 -7.45
N PHE A 206 3.04 1.86 -6.86
CA PHE A 206 4.39 2.06 -7.39
C PHE A 206 4.53 1.58 -8.83
N THR A 207 3.96 0.40 -9.15
CA THR A 207 3.97 -0.16 -10.51
C THR A 207 3.24 0.75 -11.48
N THR A 208 2.09 1.31 -11.08
CA THR A 208 1.34 2.28 -11.90
C THR A 208 2.14 3.55 -12.15
N LEU A 209 2.79 4.11 -11.13
CA LEU A 209 3.65 5.28 -11.30
C LEU A 209 4.86 4.96 -12.19
N ASN A 210 5.47 3.77 -12.04
CA ASN A 210 6.56 3.32 -12.92
C ASN A 210 6.16 3.24 -14.41
N PHE A 211 4.89 2.94 -14.68
CA PHE A 211 4.39 2.86 -16.06
C PHE A 211 4.10 4.25 -16.65
N TYR A 212 3.46 5.14 -15.90
CA TYR A 212 2.95 6.42 -16.45
C TYR A 212 3.90 7.61 -16.34
N LEU A 213 4.76 7.66 -15.33
CA LEU A 213 5.64 8.82 -15.10
C LEU A 213 6.75 8.99 -16.14
N PRO A 214 7.36 7.92 -16.70
CA PRO A 214 8.38 8.09 -17.73
C PRO A 214 7.89 8.86 -18.96
N ALA A 215 6.63 8.64 -19.38
CA ALA A 215 6.01 9.37 -20.49
C ALA A 215 5.80 10.88 -20.19
N GLN A 216 5.95 11.30 -18.94
CA GLN A 216 5.83 12.68 -18.46
C GLN A 216 7.20 13.30 -18.13
N ASN A 217 8.30 12.67 -18.55
CA ASN A 217 9.68 13.06 -18.23
C ASN A 217 9.97 13.07 -16.72
N VAL A 218 9.37 12.13 -15.99
CA VAL A 218 9.68 11.89 -14.57
C VAL A 218 10.31 10.52 -14.46
N VAL A 219 11.43 10.41 -13.77
CA VAL A 219 12.11 9.14 -13.49
C VAL A 219 11.57 8.57 -12.18
N PRO A 220 10.76 7.49 -12.21
CA PRO A 220 10.37 6.79 -11.00
C PRO A 220 11.53 5.94 -10.48
N MET A 221 11.80 6.01 -9.18
CA MET A 221 12.96 5.41 -8.55
C MET A 221 12.57 4.61 -7.32
N HIS A 222 13.17 3.44 -7.16
CA HIS A 222 13.07 2.63 -5.95
C HIS A 222 14.27 2.93 -5.04
N CYS A 223 14.21 4.07 -4.37
CA CYS A 223 15.25 4.59 -3.48
C CYS A 223 14.63 5.38 -2.34
N SER A 224 15.33 5.40 -1.20
CA SER A 224 15.09 6.45 -0.20
C SER A 224 15.77 7.74 -0.64
N ALA A 225 15.28 8.85 -0.09
CA ALA A 225 15.80 10.17 -0.40
C ALA A 225 15.79 11.07 0.84
N ASN A 226 16.81 11.91 0.96
CA ASN A 226 16.85 12.99 1.94
C ASN A 226 17.50 14.25 1.36
N VAL A 227 17.27 15.38 1.99
CA VAL A 227 17.77 16.69 1.55
C VAL A 227 18.52 17.40 2.67
N SER A 228 19.51 18.22 2.32
CA SER A 228 20.17 19.12 3.29
C SER A 228 19.13 20.07 3.92
N ASN A 229 19.40 20.55 5.13
CA ASN A 229 18.50 21.46 5.85
C ASN A 229 18.22 22.77 5.09
N ASP A 230 19.10 23.18 4.18
CA ASP A 230 18.91 24.36 3.32
C ASP A 230 18.24 24.04 1.97
N GLY A 231 17.87 22.79 1.73
CA GLY A 231 17.14 22.33 0.55
C GLY A 231 17.96 22.20 -0.74
N LYS A 232 19.27 22.49 -0.71
CA LYS A 232 20.08 22.60 -1.94
C LYS A 232 20.68 21.29 -2.43
N GLU A 233 20.86 20.32 -1.54
CA GLU A 233 21.53 19.06 -1.87
C GLU A 233 20.62 17.88 -1.55
N SER A 234 20.19 17.16 -2.58
CA SER A 234 19.45 15.90 -2.43
C SER A 234 20.41 14.71 -2.49
N ALA A 235 20.17 13.69 -1.68
CA ALA A 235 20.85 12.41 -1.76
C ALA A 235 19.83 11.29 -2.00
N LEU A 236 20.17 10.35 -2.87
CA LEU A 236 19.35 9.21 -3.27
C LEU A 236 20.08 7.92 -2.93
N PHE A 237 19.40 7.01 -2.23
CA PHE A 237 20.00 5.76 -1.76
C PHE A 237 19.32 4.57 -2.44
N PHE A 238 19.98 3.99 -3.43
CA PHE A 238 19.51 2.79 -4.11
C PHE A 238 20.00 1.53 -3.42
N GLY A 239 19.15 0.51 -3.36
CA GLY A 239 19.49 -0.75 -2.72
C GLY A 239 18.31 -1.69 -2.62
N LEU A 240 18.58 -2.98 -2.44
CA LEU A 240 17.52 -3.97 -2.20
C LEU A 240 16.99 -3.85 -0.77
N SER A 241 15.96 -4.63 -0.43
CA SER A 241 15.44 -4.65 0.94
C SER A 241 16.49 -5.23 1.89
N GLY A 242 16.76 -4.55 3.01
CA GLY A 242 17.77 -4.98 3.98
C GLY A 242 19.21 -4.48 3.71
N THR A 243 19.45 -3.68 2.68
CA THR A 243 20.80 -3.15 2.38
C THR A 243 21.09 -1.78 3.02
N GLY A 244 20.37 -1.42 4.09
CA GLY A 244 20.59 -0.16 4.83
C GLY A 244 19.97 1.10 4.25
N LYS A 245 19.13 1.04 3.20
CA LYS A 245 18.47 2.24 2.60
C LYS A 245 17.76 3.12 3.64
N THR A 246 16.87 2.51 4.43
CA THR A 246 16.03 3.20 5.42
C THR A 246 16.90 3.80 6.52
N THR A 247 17.83 3.01 7.07
CA THR A 247 18.76 3.43 8.14
C THR A 247 19.67 4.57 7.66
N LEU A 248 20.25 4.49 6.46
CA LEU A 248 21.15 5.53 5.93
C LEU A 248 20.41 6.81 5.51
N SER A 249 19.14 6.72 5.10
CA SER A 249 18.35 7.92 4.76
C SER A 249 17.90 8.72 5.98
N GLN A 250 17.81 8.10 7.15
CA GLN A 250 17.42 8.73 8.41
C GLN A 250 18.66 9.33 9.11
N ASP A 251 19.28 10.30 8.45
CA ASP A 251 20.34 11.12 9.03
C ASP A 251 19.68 12.30 9.79
N PRO A 252 19.95 12.47 11.10
CA PRO A 252 19.35 13.55 11.90
C PRO A 252 19.72 14.96 11.40
N ASN A 253 20.77 15.10 10.58
CA ASN A 253 21.21 16.37 10.00
C ASN A 253 20.57 16.66 8.63
N ARG A 254 19.71 15.76 8.14
CA ARG A 254 19.06 15.87 6.84
C ARG A 254 17.56 15.67 7.00
N THR A 255 16.79 16.29 6.12
CA THR A 255 15.33 16.12 6.09
C THR A 255 14.98 14.90 5.26
N LEU A 256 14.30 13.91 5.84
CA LEU A 256 13.85 12.72 5.12
C LEU A 256 12.76 13.10 4.11
N ILE A 257 12.93 12.73 2.85
CA ILE A 257 11.91 12.91 1.79
C ILE A 257 11.01 11.67 1.74
N GLY A 258 11.62 10.48 1.66
CA GLY A 258 10.92 9.20 1.64
C GLY A 258 11.88 8.03 1.83
N ASP A 259 11.37 6.85 2.21
CA ASP A 259 12.18 5.68 2.57
C ASP A 259 12.31 4.63 1.45
N ASP A 260 11.54 4.71 0.36
CA ASP A 260 11.49 3.63 -0.63
C ASP A 260 11.16 4.04 -2.07
N GLU A 261 10.24 4.99 -2.29
CA GLU A 261 9.68 5.28 -3.63
C GLU A 261 9.70 6.79 -3.94
N THR A 262 10.51 7.20 -4.91
CA THR A 262 10.79 8.62 -5.21
C THR A 262 10.63 8.90 -6.70
N GLY A 263 10.03 10.02 -7.07
CA GLY A 263 10.04 10.55 -8.43
C GLY A 263 11.11 11.62 -8.60
N TRP A 264 11.74 11.69 -9.77
CA TRP A 264 12.61 12.79 -10.15
C TRP A 264 12.08 13.45 -11.42
N GLY A 265 11.48 14.64 -11.26
CA GLY A 265 10.99 15.46 -12.34
C GLY A 265 11.85 16.70 -12.61
N PRO A 266 11.42 17.57 -13.54
CA PRO A 266 12.14 18.80 -13.88
C PRO A 266 12.37 19.75 -12.70
N ASP A 267 11.47 19.74 -11.72
CA ASP A 267 11.46 20.65 -10.58
C ASP A 267 12.12 20.06 -9.32
N GLY A 268 12.62 18.82 -9.39
CA GLY A 268 13.32 18.15 -8.29
C GLY A 268 12.81 16.73 -8.01
N ILE A 269 13.13 16.26 -6.81
CA ILE A 269 12.67 14.95 -6.30
C ILE A 269 11.42 15.12 -5.45
N PHE A 270 10.56 14.10 -5.43
CA PHE A 270 9.36 14.09 -4.60
C PHE A 270 9.01 12.66 -4.18
N ASN A 271 8.54 12.50 -2.95
CA ASN A 271 8.11 11.20 -2.44
C ASN A 271 6.83 10.72 -3.15
N PHE A 272 6.68 9.41 -3.36
CA PHE A 272 5.41 8.81 -3.80
C PHE A 272 4.46 8.50 -2.65
N GLU A 273 4.99 8.42 -1.44
CA GLU A 273 4.30 7.90 -0.26
C GLU A 273 4.05 8.99 0.79
N GLY A 274 3.10 8.73 1.69
CA GLY A 274 2.81 9.50 2.90
C GLY A 274 3.23 8.78 4.20
N GLY A 275 3.89 7.64 4.08
CA GLY A 275 4.35 6.78 5.16
C GLY A 275 5.63 6.06 4.84
N CYS A 276 6.11 5.27 5.80
CA CYS A 276 7.26 4.37 5.66
C CYS A 276 6.85 2.93 5.92
N TYR A 277 7.56 1.97 5.33
CA TYR A 277 7.31 0.54 5.49
C TYR A 277 8.58 -0.24 5.86
N ALA A 278 9.07 0.06 7.07
CA ALA A 278 10.35 -0.41 7.57
C ALA A 278 10.34 -1.91 7.88
N LYS A 279 11.51 -2.55 7.78
CA LYS A 279 11.75 -3.87 8.38
C LYS A 279 11.92 -3.72 9.88
N THR A 280 11.44 -4.70 10.64
CA THR A 280 11.51 -4.66 12.12
C THR A 280 12.27 -5.81 12.74
N VAL A 281 12.79 -6.75 11.95
CA VAL A 281 13.63 -7.83 12.49
C VAL A 281 14.91 -7.21 13.08
N ASN A 282 15.22 -7.56 14.32
CA ASN A 282 16.31 -6.98 15.13
C ASN A 282 16.21 -5.45 15.36
N LEU A 283 15.00 -4.88 15.23
CA LEU A 283 14.77 -3.47 15.55
C LEU A 283 15.06 -3.23 17.03
N SER A 284 15.90 -2.25 17.31
CA SER A 284 16.23 -1.83 18.68
C SER A 284 16.27 -0.31 18.76
N ARG A 285 15.87 0.21 19.92
CA ARG A 285 15.88 1.66 20.15
C ARG A 285 17.28 2.26 20.11
N ASP A 286 18.29 1.49 20.51
CA ASP A 286 19.68 1.98 20.54
C ASP A 286 20.25 2.21 19.15
N ASN A 287 19.91 1.34 18.18
CA ASN A 287 20.41 1.43 16.81
C ASN A 287 19.53 2.33 15.92
N GLU A 288 18.20 2.29 16.12
CA GLU A 288 17.23 2.92 15.22
C GLU A 288 16.12 3.63 16.02
N PRO A 289 16.45 4.66 16.84
CA PRO A 289 15.54 5.26 17.80
C PRO A 289 14.29 5.88 17.15
N GLU A 290 14.43 6.50 15.97
CA GLU A 290 13.31 7.13 15.26
C GLU A 290 12.34 6.09 14.70
N ILE A 291 12.85 5.00 14.11
CA ILE A 291 12.03 3.87 13.64
C ILE A 291 11.36 3.19 14.82
N TRP A 292 12.08 3.00 15.93
CA TRP A 292 11.55 2.41 17.15
C TRP A 292 10.37 3.23 17.69
N ASP A 293 10.56 4.53 17.88
CA ASP A 293 9.55 5.43 18.43
C ASP A 293 8.33 5.58 17.47
N ALA A 294 8.56 5.54 16.15
CA ALA A 294 7.49 5.52 15.15
C ALA A 294 6.71 4.19 15.11
N THR A 295 7.40 3.08 15.34
CA THR A 295 6.85 1.72 15.31
C THR A 295 6.02 1.41 16.57
N ASN A 296 6.45 1.87 17.74
CA ASN A 296 5.87 1.53 19.04
C ASN A 296 4.80 2.52 19.51
N ARG A 297 3.89 2.92 18.61
CA ARG A 297 2.82 3.89 18.94
C ARG A 297 1.53 3.67 18.15
N PHE A 298 0.43 4.19 18.70
CA PHE A 298 -0.86 4.24 18.00
C PHE A 298 -0.76 4.86 16.61
N GLY A 299 -1.38 4.20 15.63
CA GLY A 299 -1.37 4.59 14.21
C GLY A 299 -0.37 3.79 13.37
N ALA A 300 0.61 3.13 13.99
CA ALA A 300 1.49 2.19 13.31
C ALA A 300 0.80 0.82 13.09
N VAL A 301 1.24 0.09 12.07
CA VAL A 301 0.79 -1.26 11.75
C VAL A 301 2.01 -2.18 11.69
N LEU A 302 2.03 -3.22 12.53
CA LEU A 302 3.03 -4.27 12.48
C LEU A 302 2.50 -5.44 11.66
N GLU A 303 3.33 -6.01 10.79
CA GLU A 303 3.02 -7.25 10.08
C GLU A 303 3.96 -8.36 10.53
N ASN A 304 3.34 -9.47 10.97
CA ASN A 304 4.00 -10.74 11.32
C ASN A 304 5.02 -10.65 12.47
N VAL A 305 5.00 -9.59 13.28
CA VAL A 305 5.81 -9.48 14.50
C VAL A 305 5.23 -10.39 15.57
N GLU A 306 6.08 -11.24 16.19
CA GLU A 306 5.69 -11.99 17.37
C GLU A 306 5.56 -11.05 18.57
N PHE A 307 4.66 -11.33 19.49
CA PHE A 307 4.53 -10.56 20.74
C PHE A 307 4.10 -11.49 21.87
N ASP A 308 4.40 -11.10 23.09
CA ASP A 308 3.98 -11.85 24.28
C ASP A 308 2.45 -11.76 24.45
N PRO A 309 1.71 -12.88 24.58
CA PRO A 309 0.25 -12.87 24.54
C PRO A 309 -0.41 -12.19 25.75
N GLU A 310 0.28 -12.08 26.89
CA GLU A 310 -0.24 -11.49 28.12
C GLU A 310 0.12 -10.00 28.22
N THR A 311 1.42 -9.69 28.13
CA THR A 311 1.97 -8.33 28.23
C THR A 311 1.82 -7.52 26.95
N ARG A 312 1.60 -8.19 25.81
CA ARG A 312 1.50 -7.61 24.47
C ARG A 312 2.77 -6.95 23.98
N ILE A 313 3.91 -7.20 24.61
CA ILE A 313 5.20 -6.62 24.20
C ILE A 313 5.68 -7.27 22.90
N PRO A 314 5.93 -6.49 21.84
CA PRO A 314 6.53 -7.00 20.60
C PRO A 314 7.92 -7.59 20.83
N ASN A 315 8.21 -8.71 20.15
CA ASN A 315 9.51 -9.34 20.10
C ASN A 315 10.11 -9.17 18.69
N TYR A 316 10.93 -8.13 18.53
CA TYR A 316 11.58 -7.79 17.27
C TYR A 316 12.76 -8.71 16.91
N ASP A 317 13.31 -9.43 17.89
CA ASP A 317 14.40 -10.40 17.66
C ASP A 317 13.88 -11.75 17.13
N SER A 318 12.55 -11.95 17.10
CA SER A 318 11.95 -13.18 16.61
C SER A 318 11.62 -13.12 15.12
N ASP A 319 12.24 -14.01 14.36
CA ASP A 319 11.96 -14.28 12.94
C ASP A 319 11.10 -15.53 12.71
N LYS A 320 10.56 -16.13 13.79
CA LYS A 320 9.82 -17.40 13.77
C LYS A 320 8.71 -17.46 12.71
N LYS A 321 8.04 -16.33 12.46
CA LYS A 321 7.06 -16.17 11.37
C LYS A 321 7.75 -15.85 10.05
N THR A 322 8.67 -14.88 10.05
CA THR A 322 9.45 -14.46 8.89
C THR A 322 10.58 -13.51 9.28
N GLU A 323 11.68 -13.46 8.52
CA GLU A 323 12.68 -12.37 8.57
C GLU A 323 12.18 -11.07 7.91
N ASN A 324 10.98 -11.09 7.32
CA ASN A 324 10.34 -9.95 6.70
C ASN A 324 9.25 -9.36 7.60
N THR A 325 9.48 -9.28 8.91
CA THR A 325 8.60 -8.50 9.80
C THR A 325 8.67 -7.03 9.42
N ARG A 326 7.52 -6.35 9.47
CA ARG A 326 7.38 -4.98 8.98
C ARG A 326 6.64 -4.08 9.94
N SER A 327 6.89 -2.78 9.79
CA SER A 327 6.16 -1.70 10.44
C SER A 327 5.81 -0.64 9.40
N ALA A 328 4.51 -0.40 9.22
CA ALA A 328 4.00 0.74 8.48
C ALA A 328 3.62 1.86 9.45
N TYR A 329 4.15 3.05 9.24
CA TYR A 329 3.81 4.23 10.03
C TYR A 329 3.76 5.48 9.15
N PRO A 330 2.94 6.50 9.51
CA PRO A 330 2.88 7.73 8.74
C PRO A 330 4.24 8.44 8.77
N LEU A 331 4.57 9.13 7.68
CA LEU A 331 5.83 9.85 7.56
C LEU A 331 5.96 10.93 8.63
N ASP A 332 4.81 11.43 9.12
CA ASP A 332 4.75 12.42 10.19
C ASP A 332 5.25 11.93 11.56
N PHE A 333 5.42 10.62 11.75
CA PHE A 333 6.02 10.05 12.96
C PHE A 333 7.54 10.24 13.01
N ILE A 334 8.18 10.44 11.86
CA ILE A 334 9.60 10.77 11.78
C ILE A 334 9.77 12.29 11.99
N PRO A 335 10.51 12.73 13.03
CA PRO A 335 10.59 14.15 13.41
C PRO A 335 11.16 15.07 12.32
N ASN A 336 12.21 14.62 11.63
CA ASN A 336 12.91 15.35 10.57
C ASN A 336 12.38 15.03 9.16
N ALA A 337 11.19 14.44 9.02
CA ALA A 337 10.63 14.15 7.69
C ALA A 337 9.87 15.33 7.08
N SER A 338 10.06 15.53 5.78
CA SER A 338 9.36 16.51 4.97
C SER A 338 7.85 16.30 5.06
N ARG A 339 7.12 17.38 5.32
CA ARG A 339 5.64 17.36 5.36
C ARG A 339 5.00 17.60 4.00
N SER A 340 5.75 18.16 3.05
CA SER A 340 5.30 18.36 1.67
C SER A 340 5.65 17.19 0.75
N GLY A 341 6.53 16.29 1.20
CA GLY A 341 7.13 15.24 0.38
C GLY A 341 8.14 15.75 -0.63
#